data_AF-A0AAT9HE62-F1
#
_entry.id   AF-A0AAT9HE62-F1
#
_cell.length_a   1.000
_cell.length_b   1.000
_cell.length_c   1.000
_cell.angle_alpha   90.00
_cell.angle_beta   90.00
_cell.angle_gamma   90.00
#
_symmetry.space_group_name_H-M   'P 1'
#
loop_
_entity.id
_entity.type
_entity.pdbx_description
1 polymer ?
#
loop_
_entity_poly.entity_id
_entity_poly.type
_entity_poly.pdbx_seq_one_letter_code
_entity_poly.pdbx_strand_id
1 'polypeptide(L)'
;MWSNIIGTMKEPGSIWRLSMEALALGDRLPEVRDHLAVAQREAGRGLIPLLMGGREEDVSDETADTLGLFYVTLMTGLIAQWTFDPKSAPRAEQLTAGLRRVTEAATDARP
;
A
#
# COMPACT_ATOMS: atom_id res chain seq x y z
N MET A 1 -8.13 -7.12 -8.36
CA MET A 1 -7.63 -6.04 -7.49
C MET A 1 -6.14 -5.77 -7.73
N TRP A 2 -5.19 -6.52 -7.15
CA TRP A 2 -3.73 -6.24 -7.27
C TRP A 2 -3.20 -6.09 -8.70
N SER A 3 -3.75 -6.83 -9.68
CA SER A 3 -3.36 -6.71 -11.08
C SER A 3 -3.57 -5.29 -11.64
N ASN A 4 -4.69 -4.64 -11.27
CA ASN A 4 -5.00 -3.28 -11.71
C ASN A 4 -4.02 -2.27 -11.13
N ILE A 5 -3.68 -2.42 -9.85
CA ILE A 5 -2.73 -1.54 -9.15
C ILE A 5 -1.34 -1.64 -9.77
N ILE A 6 -0.84 -2.87 -9.98
CA ILE A 6 0.44 -3.12 -10.64
C ILE A 6 0.45 -2.57 -12.08
N GLY A 7 -0.70 -2.59 -12.77
CA GLY A 7 -0.87 -1.95 -14.07
C GLY A 7 -0.45 -0.47 -14.06
N THR A 8 -0.91 0.30 -13.06
CA THR A 8 -0.61 1.75 -12.93
C THR A 8 0.88 2.06 -12.67
N MET A 9 1.64 1.08 -12.18
CA MET A 9 3.07 1.23 -11.88
C MET A 9 3.95 1.05 -13.12
N LYS A 10 3.43 0.44 -14.19
CA LYS A 10 4.17 0.16 -15.42
C LYS A 10 4.21 1.35 -16.39
N GLU A 11 3.40 2.37 -16.16
CA GLU A 11 3.29 3.52 -17.06
C GLU A 11 4.52 4.45 -16.95
N PRO A 12 5.10 4.91 -18.07
CA PRO A 12 6.15 5.93 -18.05
C PRO A 12 5.65 7.21 -17.35
N GLY A 13 6.39 7.72 -16.37
CA GLY A 13 5.99 8.93 -15.62
C GLY A 13 4.97 8.67 -14.50
N SER A 14 4.79 7.42 -14.10
CA SER A 14 3.89 7.05 -13.01
C SER A 14 4.14 7.90 -11.75
N ILE A 15 3.04 8.42 -11.18
CA ILE A 15 3.03 9.23 -9.94
C ILE A 15 3.79 8.54 -8.79
N TRP A 16 3.85 7.22 -8.82
CA TRP A 16 4.53 6.38 -7.85
C TRP A 16 6.05 6.58 -7.80
N ARG A 17 6.70 6.95 -8.91
CA ARG A 17 8.14 7.29 -8.92
C ARG A 17 8.42 8.59 -8.17
N LEU A 18 7.59 9.61 -8.38
CA LEU A 18 7.70 10.90 -7.68
C LEU A 18 7.47 10.75 -6.18
N SER A 19 6.52 9.90 -5.77
CA SER A 19 6.28 9.59 -4.35
C SER A 19 7.51 9.00 -3.66
N MET A 20 8.32 8.19 -4.36
CA MET A 20 9.53 7.60 -3.78
C MET A 20 10.67 8.61 -3.61
N GLU A 21 10.82 9.56 -4.54
CA GLU A 21 11.79 10.66 -4.40
C GLU A 21 11.44 11.54 -3.19
N ALA A 22 10.15 11.80 -2.95
CA ALA A 22 9.69 12.52 -1.75
C ALA A 22 10.01 11.76 -0.45
N LEU A 23 9.85 10.43 -0.43
CA LEU A 23 10.22 9.59 0.72
C LEU A 23 11.73 9.60 0.98
N ALA A 24 12.56 9.52 -0.07
CA ALA A 24 14.02 9.53 0.04
C ALA A 24 14.58 10.91 0.49
N LEU A 25 13.85 12.00 0.23
CA LEU A 25 14.23 13.36 0.63
C LEU A 25 13.71 13.78 2.02
N GLY A 26 12.93 12.93 2.69
CA GLY A 26 12.19 13.29 3.91
C GLY A 26 13.05 13.85 5.05
N ASP A 27 14.26 13.35 5.26
CA ASP A 27 15.17 13.87 6.31
C ASP A 27 15.64 15.31 6.04
N ARG A 28 15.57 15.76 4.78
CA ARG A 28 15.93 17.14 4.39
C ARG A 28 14.75 18.10 4.42
N LEU A 29 13.53 17.60 4.67
CA LEU A 29 12.27 18.35 4.61
C LEU A 29 11.29 17.88 5.72
N PRO A 30 11.56 18.22 7.00
CA PRO A 30 10.77 17.73 8.14
C PRO A 30 9.27 18.10 8.05
N GLU A 31 8.95 19.30 7.58
CA GLU A 31 7.55 19.75 7.36
C GLU A 31 6.82 18.87 6.34
N VAL A 32 7.53 18.34 5.34
CA VAL A 32 6.98 17.41 4.36
C VAL A 32 6.72 16.04 4.99
N ARG A 33 7.53 15.60 5.97
CA ARG A 33 7.27 14.32 6.67
C ARG A 33 5.98 14.37 7.46
N ASP A 34 5.71 15.46 8.17
CA ASP A 34 4.48 15.59 8.97
C ASP A 34 3.25 15.56 8.06
N HIS A 35 3.29 16.26 6.92
CA HIS A 35 2.22 16.19 5.93
C HIS A 35 2.08 14.81 5.29
N LEU A 36 3.19 14.13 4.98
CA LEU A 36 3.16 12.77 4.44
C LEU A 36 2.62 11.75 5.46
N ALA A 37 2.93 11.90 6.74
CA ALA A 37 2.41 11.02 7.79
C ALA A 37 0.88 11.12 7.90
N VAL A 38 0.34 12.34 7.85
CA VAL A 38 -1.12 12.57 7.81
C VAL A 38 -1.71 12.02 6.52
N ALA A 39 -1.05 12.25 5.38
CA ALA A 39 -1.50 11.78 4.08
C ALA A 39 -1.51 10.24 3.97
N GLN A 40 -0.63 9.53 4.70
CA GLN A 40 -0.63 8.07 4.72
C GLN A 40 -1.90 7.52 5.37
N ARG A 41 -2.37 8.13 6.47
CA ARG A 41 -3.63 7.70 7.11
C ARG A 41 -4.82 7.88 6.17
N GLU A 42 -4.91 9.04 5.52
CA GLU A 42 -5.98 9.34 4.56
C GLU A 42 -5.90 8.42 3.33
N ALA A 43 -4.69 8.15 2.82
CA ALA A 43 -4.48 7.18 1.75
C ALA A 43 -4.98 5.78 2.17
N GLY A 44 -4.72 5.36 3.40
CA GLY A 44 -5.22 4.09 3.94
C GLY A 44 -6.74 4.03 3.95
N ARG A 45 -7.40 5.11 4.34
CA ARG A 45 -8.86 5.23 4.35
C ARG A 45 -9.45 5.07 2.95
N GLY A 46 -8.90 5.78 1.95
CA GLY A 46 -9.34 5.68 0.55
C GLY A 46 -9.03 4.35 -0.14
N LEU A 47 -8.00 3.62 0.32
CA LEU A 47 -7.65 2.30 -0.22
C LEU A 47 -8.67 1.22 0.19
N ILE A 48 -9.30 1.33 1.36
CA ILE A 48 -10.26 0.32 1.84
C ILE A 48 -11.42 0.10 0.85
N PRO A 49 -12.20 1.12 0.45
CA PRO A 49 -13.31 0.92 -0.49
C PRO A 49 -12.83 0.52 -1.90
N LEU A 50 -11.64 0.98 -2.32
CA LEU A 50 -11.06 0.58 -3.61
C LEU A 50 -10.78 -0.94 -3.67
N LEU A 51 -10.36 -1.51 -2.54
CA LEU A 51 -9.89 -2.90 -2.45
C LEU A 51 -10.98 -3.85 -1.97
N MET A 52 -11.82 -3.42 -1.03
CA MET A 52 -12.84 -4.25 -0.36
C MET A 52 -14.27 -3.92 -0.81
N GLY A 53 -14.47 -2.85 -1.59
CA GLY A 53 -15.79 -2.31 -1.91
C GLY A 53 -16.37 -1.47 -0.77
N GLY A 54 -17.53 -0.86 -1.02
CA GLY A 54 -18.17 0.07 -0.08
C GLY A 54 -17.85 1.54 -0.37
N ARG A 55 -18.12 2.41 0.60
CA ARG A 55 -17.92 3.86 0.48
C ARG A 55 -16.97 4.35 1.57
N GLU A 56 -16.20 5.38 1.26
CA GLU A 56 -15.16 5.90 2.17
C GLU A 56 -15.74 6.54 3.42
N GLU A 57 -16.93 7.15 3.32
CA GLU A 57 -17.66 7.71 4.46
C GLU A 57 -18.04 6.66 5.51
N ASP A 58 -18.12 5.38 5.12
CA ASP A 58 -18.52 4.28 5.99
C ASP A 58 -17.32 3.66 6.73
N VAL A 59 -16.09 4.09 6.43
CA VAL A 59 -14.87 3.56 7.05
C VAL A 59 -14.72 4.11 8.48
N SER A 60 -14.64 3.25 9.50
CA SER A 60 -14.36 3.73 10.86
C SER A 60 -12.89 4.15 11.01
N ASP A 61 -12.60 5.02 11.98
CA ASP A 61 -11.20 5.37 12.33
C ASP A 61 -10.40 4.13 12.70
N GLU A 62 -10.97 3.21 13.47
CA GLU A 62 -10.34 1.92 13.80
C GLU A 62 -9.97 1.10 12.56
N THR A 63 -10.84 1.07 11.54
CA THR A 63 -10.56 0.35 10.29
C THR A 63 -9.44 1.04 9.49
N ALA A 64 -9.44 2.37 9.44
CA ALA A 64 -8.38 3.14 8.79
C ALA A 64 -7.02 2.92 9.49
N ASP A 65 -7.01 2.93 10.82
CA ASP A 65 -5.83 2.77 11.67
C ASP A 65 -5.35 1.32 11.81
N THR A 66 -6.06 0.36 11.20
CA THR A 66 -5.66 -1.06 11.15
C THR A 66 -5.50 -1.55 9.72
N LEU A 67 -6.61 -1.82 9.04
CA LEU A 67 -6.65 -2.34 7.68
C LEU A 67 -6.10 -1.31 6.67
N GLY A 68 -6.41 -0.03 6.85
CA GLY A 68 -5.90 1.05 6.00
C GLY A 68 -4.37 1.13 6.06
N LEU A 69 -3.79 1.17 7.27
CA LEU A 69 -2.33 1.16 7.46
C LEU A 69 -1.67 -0.10 6.88
N PHE A 70 -2.32 -1.26 7.00
CA PHE A 70 -1.84 -2.49 6.37
C PHE A 70 -1.76 -2.35 4.84
N TYR A 71 -2.80 -1.80 4.20
CA TYR A 71 -2.79 -1.57 2.75
C TYR A 71 -1.75 -0.55 2.32
N VAL A 72 -1.58 0.56 3.06
CA VAL A 72 -0.55 1.57 2.79
C VAL A 72 0.85 0.96 2.87
N THR A 73 1.09 0.11 3.86
CA THR A 73 2.36 -0.59 4.04
C THR A 73 2.66 -1.50 2.85
N LEU A 74 1.69 -2.33 2.44
CA LEU A 74 1.84 -3.21 1.28
C LEU A 74 2.06 -2.43 -0.01
N MET A 75 1.29 -1.36 -0.23
CA MET A 75 1.41 -0.49 -1.39
C MET A 75 2.79 0.16 -1.46
N THR A 76 3.27 0.70 -0.35
CA THR A 76 4.59 1.33 -0.27
C THR A 76 5.70 0.32 -0.58
N GLY A 77 5.63 -0.89 0.00
CA GLY A 77 6.58 -1.97 -0.30
C GLY A 77 6.56 -2.39 -1.77
N LEU A 78 5.36 -2.49 -2.36
CA LEU A 78 5.19 -2.84 -3.77
C LEU A 78 5.78 -1.77 -4.70
N ILE A 79 5.51 -0.49 -4.42
CA ILE A 79 6.08 0.65 -5.16
C ILE A 79 7.60 0.63 -5.08
N ALA A 80 8.17 0.40 -3.88
CA ALA A 80 9.61 0.33 -3.69
C ALA A 80 10.24 -0.81 -4.50
N GLN A 81 9.63 -2.01 -4.47
CA GLN A 81 10.10 -3.17 -5.24
C GLN A 81 10.02 -2.95 -6.75
N TRP A 82 8.92 -2.36 -7.24
CA TRP A 82 8.78 -1.98 -8.66
C TRP A 82 9.76 -0.89 -9.07
N THR A 83 10.09 0.04 -8.18
CA THR A 83 11.07 1.10 -8.45
C THR A 83 12.48 0.54 -8.52
N PHE A 84 12.81 -0.42 -7.65
CA PHE A 84 14.15 -1.01 -7.56
C PHE A 84 14.44 -2.01 -8.69
N ASP A 85 13.57 -3.00 -8.89
CA ASP A 85 13.65 -3.94 -10.01
C ASP A 85 12.24 -4.33 -10.52
N PRO A 86 11.74 -3.63 -11.55
CA PRO A 86 10.46 -3.95 -12.19
C PRO A 86 10.36 -5.41 -12.68
N LYS A 87 11.49 -6.07 -12.99
CA LYS A 87 11.49 -7.43 -13.55
C LYS A 87 11.24 -8.49 -12.49
N SER A 88 11.74 -8.27 -11.27
CA SER A 88 11.57 -9.18 -10.14
C SER A 88 10.44 -8.78 -9.19
N ALA A 89 9.84 -7.60 -9.39
CA ALA A 89 8.78 -7.10 -8.52
C ALA A 89 7.58 -8.07 -8.46
N PRO A 90 6.90 -8.19 -7.30
CA PRO A 90 5.83 -9.14 -7.12
C PRO A 90 4.68 -8.94 -8.11
N ARG A 91 4.17 -10.06 -8.63
CA ARG A 91 2.94 -10.09 -9.41
C ARG A 91 1.72 -10.29 -8.50
N ALA A 92 0.55 -9.96 -9.03
CA ALA A 92 -0.72 -10.04 -8.31
C ALA A 92 -1.01 -11.44 -7.75
N GLU A 93 -0.65 -12.49 -8.50
CA GLU A 93 -0.85 -13.88 -8.11
C GLU A 93 0.04 -14.26 -6.92
N GLN A 94 1.28 -13.74 -6.89
CA GLN A 94 2.23 -13.98 -5.80
C GLN A 94 1.78 -13.30 -4.51
N LEU A 95 1.30 -12.05 -4.59
CA LEU A 95 0.74 -11.33 -3.45
C LEU A 95 -0.49 -12.04 -2.88
N THR A 96 -1.41 -12.49 -3.76
CA THR A 96 -2.62 -13.21 -3.36
C THR A 96 -2.28 -14.55 -2.71
N ALA A 97 -1.33 -15.31 -3.28
CA ALA A 97 -0.89 -16.58 -2.74
C ALA A 97 -0.13 -16.43 -1.41
N GLY A 98 0.60 -15.33 -1.23
CA GLY A 98 1.26 -14.98 0.03
C GLY A 98 0.25 -14.65 1.12
N LEU A 99 -0.72 -13.77 0.82
CA LEU A 99 -1.77 -13.38 1.76
C LEU A 99 -2.56 -14.60 2.27
N ARG A 100 -2.91 -15.53 1.37
CA ARG A 100 -3.61 -16.76 1.76
C ARG A 100 -2.85 -17.55 2.83
N ARG A 101 -1.53 -17.73 2.66
CA ARG A 101 -0.68 -18.43 3.63
C ARG A 101 -0.61 -17.69 4.96
N VAL A 102 -0.56 -16.36 4.94
CA VAL A 102 -0.58 -15.54 6.16
C VAL A 102 -1.90 -15.71 6.90
N THR A 103 -3.03 -15.68 6.18
CA THR A 103 -4.36 -15.90 6.77
C THR A 103 -4.48 -17.30 7.35
N GLU A 104 -4.08 -18.33 6.60
CA GLU A 104 -4.03 -19.72 7.08
C GLU A 104 -3.24 -19.80 8.39
N ALA A 105 -2.00 -19.30 8.41
CA ALA A 105 -1.15 -19.29 9.62
C ALA A 105 -1.74 -18.49 10.79
N ALA A 106 -2.38 -17.36 10.53
CA ALA A 106 -3.03 -16.54 11.55
C ALA A 106 -4.24 -17.25 12.17
N THR A 107 -4.95 -18.08 11.39
CA THR A 107 -6.09 -18.88 11.86
C THR A 107 -5.70 -20.23 12.46
N ASP A 108 -4.57 -20.80 12.04
CA ASP A 108 -4.02 -22.09 12.52
C ASP A 108 -3.16 -21.94 13.79
N ALA A 109 -3.02 -20.71 14.31
CA ALA A 109 -2.42 -20.44 15.61
C ALA A 109 -3.26 -21.09 16.73
N ARG A 110 -3.10 -22.40 16.89
CA ARG A 110 -3.59 -23.17 18.02
C ARG A 110 -2.76 -22.74 19.25
N PRO A 111 -3.38 -22.53 20.43
CA PRO A 111 -2.67 -22.15 21.64
C PRO A 111 -1.61 -23.17 22.06
#